data_AF-A0A5C7RGD1-F1
#
_entry.id   AF-A0A5C7RGD1-F1
#
_cell.length_a   1.000
_cell.length_b   1.000
_cell.length_c   1.000
_cell.angle_alpha   90.00
_cell.angle_beta   90.00
_cell.angle_gamma   90.00
#
_symmetry.space_group_name_H-M   'P 1'
#
loop_
_entity.id
_entity.type
_entity.pdbx_description
1 polymer ?
#
loop_
_entity_poly.entity_id
_entity_poly.type
_entity_poly.pdbx_seq_one_letter_code
_entity_poly.pdbx_strand_id
1 'polypeptide(L)'
;MTAIRVLAELHDAGIRFGLKGDRIRLEPTRGPIPSPMVRRIADHKPEAVALLSSAEGDILRALFDLAIDEGLPGATVVALSAEDLRACADLPRDALRAYLRALARSQRMAAGSVPDGWTRAVVCDGCGPVLLWPDCPASAIACPWCWHRRAGRAVPRPRGG
;
A
#
# COMPACT_ATOMS: atom_id res chain seq x y z
N MET A 1 -9.32 7.01 -16.33
CA MET A 1 -8.38 7.08 -15.20
C MET A 1 -8.99 8.01 -14.16
N THR A 2 -8.93 7.69 -12.86
CA THR A 2 -9.58 8.49 -11.79
C THR A 2 -8.56 9.38 -11.08
N ALA A 3 -9.00 10.47 -10.44
CA ALA A 3 -8.09 11.35 -9.68
C ALA A 3 -7.24 10.60 -8.64
N ILE A 4 -7.83 9.67 -7.88
CA ILE A 4 -7.09 8.88 -6.87
C ILE A 4 -5.96 8.04 -7.48
N ARG A 5 -6.11 7.57 -8.73
CA ARG A 5 -5.03 6.87 -9.45
C ARG A 5 -3.90 7.82 -9.85
N VAL A 6 -4.23 9.04 -10.27
CA VAL A 6 -3.22 10.07 -10.57
C VAL A 6 -2.44 10.44 -9.30
N LEU A 7 -3.10 10.53 -8.16
CA LEU A 7 -2.44 10.75 -6.86
C LEU A 7 -1.48 9.59 -6.51
N ALA A 8 -1.87 8.34 -6.78
CA ALA A 8 -0.98 7.20 -6.60
C ALA A 8 0.23 7.22 -7.53
N GLU A 9 0.08 7.66 -8.78
CA GLU A 9 1.21 7.84 -9.69
C GLU A 9 2.17 8.96 -9.20
N LEU A 10 1.62 10.07 -8.69
CA LEU A 10 2.41 11.13 -8.05
C LEU A 10 3.20 10.57 -6.87
N HIS A 11 2.53 9.82 -6.01
CA HIS A 11 3.16 9.11 -4.91
C HIS A 11 4.29 8.19 -5.39
N ASP A 12 4.06 7.35 -6.40
CA ASP A 12 5.02 6.35 -6.89
C ASP A 12 6.26 7.01 -7.54
N ALA A 13 6.11 8.24 -8.03
CA ALA A 13 7.22 9.08 -8.46
C ALA A 13 7.91 9.84 -7.30
N GLY A 14 7.53 9.56 -6.05
CA GLY A 14 8.06 10.21 -4.86
C GLY A 14 7.63 11.67 -4.74
N ILE A 15 6.42 12.03 -5.17
CA ILE A 15 5.88 13.39 -5.07
C ILE A 15 4.79 13.43 -4.00
N ARG A 16 5.03 14.21 -2.95
CA ARG A 16 4.01 14.56 -1.96
C ARG A 16 3.07 15.60 -2.56
N PHE A 17 1.84 15.61 -2.11
CA PHE A 17 0.84 16.56 -2.58
C PHE A 17 -0.06 17.05 -1.46
N GLY A 18 -0.61 18.24 -1.64
CA GLY A 18 -1.54 18.83 -0.70
C GLY A 18 -2.39 19.90 -1.37
N LEU A 19 -3.33 20.43 -0.62
CA LEU A 19 -4.23 21.48 -1.09
C LEU A 19 -3.89 22.81 -0.42
N LYS A 20 -3.85 23.89 -1.19
CA LYS A 20 -3.85 25.27 -0.69
C LYS A 20 -4.95 26.06 -1.40
N GLY A 21 -6.09 26.22 -0.74
CA GLY A 21 -7.29 26.75 -1.38
C GLY A 21 -7.78 25.79 -2.47
N ASP A 22 -7.86 26.25 -3.71
CA ASP A 22 -8.22 25.45 -4.89
C ASP A 22 -7.01 24.92 -5.67
N ARG A 23 -5.79 25.14 -5.15
CA ARG A 23 -4.54 24.78 -5.81
C ARG A 23 -3.95 23.52 -5.22
N ILE A 24 -3.63 22.57 -6.09
CA ILE A 24 -2.86 21.37 -5.74
C ILE A 24 -1.38 21.77 -5.69
N ARG A 25 -0.77 21.59 -4.54
CA ARG A 25 0.67 21.71 -4.34
C ARG A 25 1.31 20.35 -4.56
N LEU A 26 2.44 20.35 -5.25
CA LEU A 26 3.26 19.18 -5.50
C LEU A 26 4.64 19.44 -4.94
N GLU A 27 5.18 18.50 -4.18
CA GLU A 27 6.48 18.59 -3.53
C GLU A 27 7.26 17.31 -3.82
N PRO A 28 8.22 17.34 -4.77
CA PRO A 28 9.02 16.17 -5.08
C PRO A 28 9.99 15.87 -3.93
N THR A 29 10.11 14.60 -3.55
CA THR A 29 11.14 14.17 -2.59
C THR A 29 12.55 14.24 -3.20
N ARG A 30 12.67 14.11 -4.53
CA ARG A 30 13.92 14.23 -5.30
C ARG A 30 13.66 14.74 -6.71
N GLY A 31 14.56 15.61 -7.19
CA GLY A 31 14.56 16.08 -8.57
C GLY A 31 13.36 16.96 -8.97
N PRO A 32 13.29 17.38 -10.24
CA PRO A 32 12.15 18.13 -10.75
C PRO A 32 10.93 17.23 -10.97
N ILE A 33 9.73 17.79 -10.84
CA ILE A 33 8.49 17.09 -11.19
C ILE A 33 8.43 16.90 -12.73
N PRO A 34 8.25 15.67 -13.23
CA PRO A 34 8.15 15.43 -14.66
C PRO A 34 6.94 16.13 -15.30
N SER A 35 7.13 16.82 -16.43
CA SER A 35 6.06 17.54 -17.15
C SER A 35 4.83 16.68 -17.48
N PRO A 36 4.96 15.39 -17.87
CA PRO A 36 3.80 14.53 -18.09
C PRO A 36 2.91 14.37 -16.85
N MET A 37 3.49 14.44 -15.65
CA MET A 37 2.74 14.29 -14.39
C MET A 37 2.00 15.58 -14.03
N VAL A 38 2.64 16.74 -14.24
CA VAL A 38 1.98 18.05 -14.10
C VAL A 38 0.77 18.15 -15.02
N ARG A 39 0.89 17.65 -16.26
CA ARG A 39 -0.23 17.62 -17.20
C ARG A 39 -1.35 16.69 -16.72
N ARG A 40 -1.04 15.46 -16.30
CA ARG A 40 -2.04 14.51 -15.79
C ARG A 40 -2.83 15.07 -14.61
N ILE A 41 -2.17 15.69 -13.64
CA ILE A 41 -2.89 16.26 -12.49
C ILE A 41 -3.73 17.48 -12.89
N ALA A 42 -3.30 18.26 -13.88
CA ALA A 42 -4.09 19.36 -14.43
C ALA A 42 -5.36 18.84 -15.12
N ASP A 43 -5.24 17.78 -15.92
CA ASP A 43 -6.36 17.14 -16.62
C ASP A 43 -7.42 16.59 -15.64
N HIS A 44 -7.01 16.22 -14.42
CA HIS A 44 -7.89 15.70 -13.36
C HIS A 44 -8.08 16.68 -12.19
N LYS A 45 -7.72 17.96 -12.35
CA LYS A 45 -7.70 18.93 -11.25
C LYS A 45 -9.03 19.04 -10.50
N PRO A 46 -10.21 19.16 -11.15
CA PRO A 46 -11.47 19.31 -10.43
C PRO A 46 -11.77 18.14 -9.49
N GLU A 47 -11.60 16.91 -9.98
CA GLU A 47 -11.81 15.69 -9.18
C GLU A 47 -10.77 15.57 -8.07
N ALA A 48 -9.50 15.87 -8.36
CA ALA A 48 -8.44 15.82 -7.36
C ALA A 48 -8.64 16.86 -6.25
N VAL A 49 -9.05 18.08 -6.60
CA VAL A 49 -9.41 19.12 -5.61
C VAL A 49 -10.60 18.68 -4.78
N ALA A 50 -11.67 18.17 -5.39
CA ALA A 50 -12.85 17.69 -4.66
C ALA A 50 -12.48 16.58 -3.66
N LEU A 51 -11.66 15.62 -4.09
CA LEU A 51 -11.17 14.54 -3.24
C LEU A 51 -10.30 15.05 -2.09
N LEU A 52 -9.34 15.94 -2.37
CA LEU A 52 -8.42 16.48 -1.37
C LEU A 52 -9.06 17.51 -0.42
N SER A 53 -10.24 18.04 -0.75
CA SER A 53 -10.96 19.00 0.09
C SER A 53 -11.94 18.32 1.06
N SER A 54 -12.13 17.00 0.99
CA SER A 54 -13.02 16.27 1.90
C SER A 54 -12.29 15.87 3.18
N ALA A 55 -13.07 15.46 4.20
CA ALA A 55 -12.51 14.90 5.42
C ALA A 55 -11.67 13.64 5.15
N GLU A 56 -12.14 12.76 4.26
CA GLU A 56 -11.34 11.61 3.82
C GLU A 56 -10.09 12.01 3.03
N GLY A 57 -10.08 13.18 2.37
CA GLY A 57 -8.94 13.71 1.64
C GLY A 57 -7.72 13.98 2.53
N ASP A 58 -7.92 14.47 3.74
CA ASP A 58 -6.83 14.69 4.70
C ASP A 58 -6.22 13.36 5.18
N ILE A 59 -7.07 12.36 5.46
CA ILE A 59 -6.63 11.02 5.83
C ILE A 59 -5.86 10.38 4.67
N LEU A 60 -6.41 10.47 3.46
CA LEU A 60 -5.80 9.93 2.25
C LEU A 60 -4.40 10.52 2.02
N ARG A 61 -4.25 11.85 2.16
CA ARG A 61 -2.95 12.52 2.06
C ARG A 61 -1.98 11.99 3.11
N ALA A 62 -2.40 11.90 4.36
CA ALA A 62 -1.55 11.42 5.45
C ALA A 62 -1.08 9.97 5.21
N LEU A 63 -1.94 9.11 4.66
CA LEU A 63 -1.61 7.73 4.30
C LEU A 63 -0.64 7.65 3.12
N PHE A 64 -0.79 8.50 2.10
CA PHE A 64 0.18 8.57 1.01
C PHE A 64 1.54 9.07 1.49
N ASP A 65 1.59 10.10 2.34
CA ASP A 65 2.86 10.58 2.91
C ASP A 65 3.55 9.49 3.73
N LEU A 66 2.77 8.74 4.52
CA LEU A 66 3.27 7.58 5.26
C LEU A 66 3.75 6.47 4.33
N ALA A 67 3.03 6.17 3.25
CA ALA A 67 3.43 5.16 2.28
C ALA A 67 4.77 5.53 1.60
N ILE A 68 5.00 6.82 1.29
CA ILE A 68 6.30 7.32 0.79
C ILE A 68 7.39 7.05 1.83
N ASP A 69 7.17 7.44 3.08
CA ASP A 69 8.15 7.25 4.16
C ASP A 69 8.50 5.77 4.38
N GLU A 70 7.53 4.89 4.14
CA GLU A 70 7.65 3.43 4.28
C GLU A 70 8.15 2.72 3.01
N GLY A 71 8.31 3.45 1.90
CA GLY A 71 8.66 2.88 0.60
C GLY A 71 7.60 1.91 0.04
N LEU A 72 6.34 2.09 0.42
CA LEU A 72 5.21 1.27 -0.02
C LEU A 72 4.57 1.87 -1.27
N PRO A 73 4.06 1.07 -2.22
CA PRO A 73 3.44 1.60 -3.43
C PRO A 73 2.12 2.33 -3.13
N GLY A 74 1.81 3.37 -3.90
CA GLY A 74 0.60 4.18 -3.73
C GLY A 74 -0.67 3.36 -3.96
N ALA A 75 -0.59 2.31 -4.78
CA ALA A 75 -1.65 1.32 -4.95
C ALA A 75 -2.11 0.68 -3.62
N THR A 76 -1.23 0.61 -2.61
CA THR A 76 -1.60 0.12 -1.28
C THR A 76 -2.66 1.00 -0.63
N VAL A 77 -2.55 2.32 -0.77
CA VAL A 77 -3.52 3.29 -0.23
C VAL A 77 -4.80 3.31 -1.08
N VAL A 78 -4.68 3.25 -2.41
CA VAL A 78 -5.85 3.25 -3.33
C VAL A 78 -6.75 2.04 -3.13
N ALA A 79 -6.20 0.92 -2.68
CA ALA A 79 -6.97 -0.31 -2.46
C ALA A 79 -7.85 -0.26 -1.19
N LEU A 80 -7.72 0.76 -0.36
CA LEU A 80 -8.55 0.92 0.84
C LEU A 80 -10.00 1.18 0.47
N SER A 81 -10.91 0.51 1.16
CA SER A 81 -12.33 0.86 1.09
C SER A 81 -12.56 2.22 1.77
N ALA A 82 -13.69 2.86 1.46
CA ALA A 82 -14.07 4.09 2.16
C ALA A 82 -14.29 3.87 3.67
N GLU A 83 -14.68 2.64 4.06
CA GLU A 83 -14.82 2.25 5.47
C GLU A 83 -13.47 2.16 6.16
N ASP A 84 -12.50 1.46 5.57
CA ASP A 84 -11.14 1.37 6.11
C ASP A 84 -10.47 2.75 6.19
N LEU A 85 -10.68 3.60 5.18
CA LEU A 85 -10.13 4.95 5.17
C LEU A 85 -10.69 5.78 6.32
N ARG A 86 -12.00 5.70 6.61
CA ARG A 86 -12.59 6.38 7.77
C ARG A 86 -12.08 5.81 9.09
N ALA A 87 -11.89 4.50 9.18
CA ALA A 87 -11.33 3.86 10.37
C ALA A 87 -9.89 4.32 10.67
N CYS A 88 -9.18 4.87 9.69
CA CYS A 88 -7.83 5.43 9.88
C CYS A 88 -7.82 6.81 10.55
N ALA A 89 -8.94 7.54 10.62
CA ALA A 89 -8.99 8.94 11.04
C ALA A 89 -8.37 9.19 12.42
N ASP A 90 -8.65 8.29 13.38
CA ASP A 90 -8.28 8.46 14.80
C ASP A 90 -7.10 7.58 15.23
N LEU A 91 -6.46 6.90 14.27
CA LEU A 91 -5.35 6.00 14.59
C LEU A 91 -4.03 6.79 14.74
N PRO A 92 -3.20 6.45 15.75
CA PRO A 92 -1.89 7.06 15.87
C PRO A 92 -1.01 6.68 14.68
N ARG A 93 -0.05 7.56 14.35
CA ARG A 93 0.83 7.42 13.17
C ARG A 93 1.52 6.05 13.10
N ASP A 94 1.97 5.50 14.22
CA ASP A 94 2.65 4.20 14.24
C ASP A 94 1.69 3.02 14.00
N ALA A 95 0.42 3.14 14.43
CA ALA A 95 -0.61 2.16 14.07
C ALA A 95 -0.90 2.21 12.57
N LEU A 96 -0.97 3.41 11.98
CA LEU A 96 -1.14 3.58 10.53
C LEU A 96 0.02 2.98 9.73
N ARG A 97 1.27 3.17 10.18
CA ARG A 97 2.44 2.51 9.58
C ARG A 97 2.34 0.99 9.63
N ALA A 98 2.03 0.45 10.81
CA ALA A 98 1.87 -0.99 11.00
C ALA A 98 0.75 -1.55 10.10
N TYR A 99 -0.36 -0.83 10.00
CA TYR A 99 -1.50 -1.15 9.15
C TYR A 99 -1.12 -1.16 7.67
N LEU A 100 -0.48 -0.10 7.15
CA LEU A 100 -0.04 -0.03 5.75
C LEU A 100 0.93 -1.16 5.40
N ARG A 101 1.90 -1.48 6.28
CA ARG A 101 2.80 -2.64 6.09
C ARG A 101 2.03 -3.96 6.10
N ALA A 102 1.03 -4.13 6.94
CA ALA A 102 0.20 -5.34 6.97
C ALA A 102 -0.64 -5.47 5.68
N LEU A 103 -1.22 -4.36 5.22
CA LEU A 103 -2.00 -4.31 4.00
C LEU A 103 -1.15 -4.61 2.76
N ALA A 104 0.02 -3.99 2.62
CA ALA A 104 0.96 -4.26 1.53
C ALA A 104 1.38 -5.74 1.50
N ARG A 105 1.65 -6.36 2.67
CA ARG A 105 1.93 -7.80 2.75
C ARG A 105 0.75 -8.64 2.30
N SER A 106 -0.46 -8.34 2.78
CA SER A 106 -1.68 -9.03 2.38
C SER A 106 -1.93 -8.93 0.87
N GLN A 107 -1.69 -7.78 0.26
CA GLN A 107 -1.81 -7.58 -1.19
C GLN A 107 -0.81 -8.44 -1.97
N ARG A 108 0.45 -8.51 -1.54
CA ARG A 108 1.46 -9.37 -2.18
C ARG A 108 1.10 -10.84 -2.06
N MET A 109 0.66 -11.27 -0.88
CA MET A 109 0.19 -12.64 -0.67
C MET A 109 -1.04 -12.96 -1.52
N ALA A 110 -1.99 -12.01 -1.64
CA ALA A 110 -3.15 -12.14 -2.51
C ALA A 110 -2.76 -12.27 -3.99
N ALA A 111 -1.66 -11.62 -4.41
CA ALA A 111 -1.06 -11.75 -5.73
C ALA A 111 -0.17 -13.00 -5.89
N GLY A 112 -0.09 -13.88 -4.87
CA GLY A 112 0.76 -15.07 -4.90
C GLY A 112 2.26 -14.74 -4.89
N SER A 113 2.65 -13.57 -4.38
CA SER A 113 4.04 -13.12 -4.28
C SER A 113 4.48 -13.07 -2.83
N VAL A 114 5.70 -13.56 -2.56
CA VAL A 114 6.28 -13.57 -1.21
C VAL A 114 6.48 -12.13 -0.73
N PRO A 115 6.02 -11.78 0.48
CA PRO A 115 6.35 -10.49 1.08
C PRO A 115 7.86 -10.25 1.21
N ASP A 116 8.28 -8.98 1.16
CA ASP A 116 9.68 -8.64 1.35
C ASP A 116 10.19 -9.08 2.73
N GLY A 117 11.42 -9.58 2.77
CA GLY A 117 12.05 -10.08 4.00
C GLY A 117 11.58 -11.46 4.46
N TRP A 118 10.57 -12.07 3.81
CA TRP A 118 10.14 -13.43 4.14
C TRP A 118 11.05 -14.45 3.46
N THR A 119 12.06 -14.90 4.18
CA THR A 119 13.13 -15.77 3.66
C THR A 119 13.20 -17.13 4.34
N ARG A 120 12.50 -17.33 5.46
CA ARG A 120 12.59 -18.57 6.23
C ARG A 120 11.63 -19.62 5.70
N ALA A 121 12.18 -20.77 5.33
CA ALA A 121 11.38 -21.95 4.99
C ALA A 121 10.76 -22.56 6.26
N VAL A 122 9.46 -22.81 6.22
CA VAL A 122 8.66 -23.41 7.30
C VAL A 122 7.73 -24.45 6.72
N VAL A 123 7.51 -25.54 7.45
CA VAL A 123 6.49 -26.53 7.10
C VAL A 123 5.20 -26.18 7.84
N CYS A 124 4.13 -25.94 7.08
CA CYS A 124 2.79 -25.69 7.58
C CYS A 124 1.89 -26.91 7.36
N ASP A 125 1.12 -27.35 8.34
CA ASP A 125 0.23 -28.52 8.18
C ASP A 125 -0.85 -28.27 7.11
N GLY A 126 -1.33 -27.03 7.01
CA GLY A 126 -2.32 -26.65 6.00
C GLY A 126 -1.73 -26.42 4.61
N CYS A 127 -0.55 -25.82 4.50
CA CYS A 127 0.00 -25.39 3.21
C CYS A 127 1.10 -26.31 2.68
N GLY A 128 1.81 -27.06 3.52
CA GLY A 128 3.12 -27.65 3.23
C GLY A 128 4.26 -26.61 3.36
N PRO A 129 5.38 -26.78 2.64
CA PRO A 129 6.52 -25.86 2.68
C PRO A 129 6.15 -24.46 2.18
N VAL A 130 6.46 -23.43 2.98
CA VAL A 130 6.20 -22.01 2.68
C VAL A 130 7.36 -21.13 3.14
N LEU A 131 7.44 -19.91 2.59
CA LEU A 131 8.34 -18.87 3.11
C LEU A 131 7.57 -17.97 4.08
N LEU A 132 8.16 -17.72 5.26
CA LEU A 132 7.67 -16.83 6.31
C LEU A 132 8.78 -15.88 6.80
N TRP A 133 8.47 -15.01 7.77
CA TRP A 133 9.42 -14.06 8.35
C TRP A 133 10.55 -14.77 9.13
N PRO A 134 11.75 -14.18 9.26
CA PRO A 134 12.92 -14.87 9.83
C PRO A 134 12.71 -15.46 11.23
N ASP A 135 11.99 -14.75 12.09
CA ASP A 135 11.80 -15.14 13.50
C ASP A 135 10.58 -16.03 13.73
N CYS A 136 9.96 -16.56 12.67
CA CYS A 136 8.85 -17.48 12.82
C CYS A 136 9.30 -18.85 13.37
N PRO A 137 8.40 -19.60 14.04
CA PRO A 137 8.67 -20.98 14.43
C PRO A 137 9.00 -21.88 13.23
N ALA A 138 9.75 -22.96 13.46
CA ALA A 138 10.16 -23.90 12.40
C ALA A 138 8.99 -24.67 11.76
N SER A 139 7.85 -24.76 12.46
CA SER A 139 6.62 -25.39 11.98
C SER A 139 5.39 -24.57 12.39
N ALA A 140 4.30 -24.71 11.65
CA ALA A 140 3.04 -24.04 11.95
C ALA A 140 1.83 -24.94 11.68
N ILE A 141 0.87 -24.96 12.59
CA ILE A 141 -0.43 -25.63 12.35
C ILE A 141 -1.19 -24.90 11.24
N ALA A 142 -1.18 -23.57 11.28
CA ALA A 142 -1.71 -22.71 10.24
C ALA A 142 -0.77 -21.52 10.03
N CYS A 143 -0.41 -21.24 8.78
CA CYS A 143 0.39 -20.09 8.40
C CYS A 143 -0.49 -19.03 7.71
N PRO A 144 -0.03 -17.78 7.58
CA PRO A 144 -0.80 -16.73 6.91
C PRO A 144 -1.24 -17.08 5.48
N TRP A 145 -0.48 -17.93 4.78
CA TRP A 145 -0.85 -18.41 3.44
C TRP A 145 -2.08 -19.32 3.41
N CYS A 146 -2.50 -19.90 4.53
CA CYS A 146 -3.62 -20.85 4.56
C CYS A 146 -4.93 -20.24 4.04
N TRP A 147 -5.20 -18.97 4.38
CA TRP A 147 -6.37 -18.26 3.87
C TRP A 147 -6.30 -18.03 2.37
N HIS A 148 -5.14 -17.64 1.86
CA HIS A 148 -4.92 -17.46 0.42
C HIS A 148 -5.04 -18.78 -0.35
N ARG A 149 -4.45 -19.86 0.17
CA ARG A 149 -4.59 -21.22 -0.39
C ARG A 149 -6.06 -21.64 -0.45
N ARG A 150 -6.81 -21.46 0.64
CA ARG A 150 -8.23 -21.81 0.71
C ARG A 150 -9.06 -21.01 -0.30
N ALA A 151 -8.66 -19.78 -0.58
CA ALA A 151 -9.24 -18.94 -1.62
C ALA A 151 -8.74 -19.28 -3.06
N GLY A 152 -8.03 -20.39 -3.25
CA GLY A 152 -7.54 -20.83 -4.56
C GLY A 152 -6.34 -20.04 -5.10
N ARG A 153 -5.70 -19.20 -4.26
CA ARG A 153 -4.57 -18.37 -4.68
C ARG A 153 -3.26 -19.15 -4.63
N ALA A 154 -2.32 -18.75 -5.50
CA ALA A 154 -0.99 -19.34 -5.53
C ALA A 154 -0.25 -19.13 -4.20
N VAL A 155 0.41 -20.18 -3.72
CA VAL A 155 1.30 -20.13 -2.55
C VAL A 155 2.71 -20.41 -3.02
N PRO A 156 3.62 -19.42 -3.01
CA PRO A 156 5.02 -19.63 -3.35
C PRO A 156 5.66 -20.70 -2.49
N ARG A 157 6.43 -21.57 -3.14
CA ARG A 157 7.21 -22.61 -2.48
C ARG A 157 8.66 -22.16 -2.34
N PRO A 158 9.35 -22.47 -1.23
CA PRO A 158 10.80 -22.35 -1.15
C PRO A 158 11.44 -23.10 -2.33
N ARG A 159 12.40 -22.49 -3.02
CA ARG A 159 13.16 -23.18 -4.07
C ARG A 159 14.19 -24.08 -3.40
N GLY A 160 14.05 -25.40 -3.59
CA GLY A 160 14.97 -26.40 -3.06
C GLY A 160 14.55 -26.89 -1.67
N GLY A 161 13.99 -28.10 -1.63
CA GLY A 161 14.24 -29.08 -0.58
C GLY A 161 15.05 -30.19 -1.22
#